data_AF-A0A0Q6WCS7-F1
#
_entry.id   AF-A0A0Q6WCS7-F1
#
_cell.length_a   1.000
_cell.length_b   1.000
_cell.length_c   1.000
_cell.angle_alpha   90.00
_cell.angle_beta   90.00
_cell.angle_gamma   90.00
#
_symmetry.space_group_name_H-M   'P 1'
#
loop_
_entity.id
_entity.type
_entity.pdbx_description
1 polymer ?
#
loop_
_entity_poly.entity_id
_entity_poly.type
_entity_poly.pdbx_seq_one_letter_code
_entity_poly.pdbx_strand_id
1 'polypeptide(L)'
;MNTLHVYKLAIQSSYTNNTEEAADPEHFDTVQWWVTTDGAWRIRTFAADNDVHLHHVQAPVEVDVLRETTQRNYEDVIADAFQIDLPDLQDADAITLAMGAFGGATALEIDRNGARFAFWNPLRLSFASQSEPE
;
A
#
# COMPACT_ATOMS: atom_id res chain seq x y z
N MET A 1 3.54 -3.20 17.55
CA MET A 1 2.25 -3.21 16.84
C MET A 1 2.52 -2.64 15.48
N ASN A 2 2.07 -3.33 14.43
CA ASN A 2 2.27 -2.86 13.07
C ASN A 2 0.95 -2.31 12.55
N THR A 3 1.03 -1.31 11.68
CA THR A 3 -0.17 -0.69 11.12
C THR A 3 0.02 -0.54 9.62
N LEU A 4 -1.00 -0.95 8.86
CA LEU A 4 -1.09 -0.71 7.43
C LEU A 4 -2.06 0.44 7.19
N HIS A 5 -1.56 1.53 6.64
CA HIS A 5 -2.40 2.57 6.05
C HIS A 5 -2.44 2.40 4.55
N VAL A 6 -3.59 2.59 3.94
CA VAL A 6 -3.73 2.49 2.50
C VAL A 6 -4.62 3.62 2.02
N TYR A 7 -4.21 4.16 0.88
CA TYR A 7 -4.91 5.18 0.14
C TYR A 7 -5.19 4.59 -1.23
N LYS A 8 -6.46 4.31 -1.49
CA LYS A 8 -6.93 3.89 -2.81
C LYS A 8 -7.08 5.14 -3.66
N LEU A 9 -6.44 5.16 -4.81
CA LEU A 9 -6.51 6.31 -5.71
C LEU A 9 -7.66 6.15 -6.72
N ALA A 10 -8.22 7.27 -7.16
CA ALA A 10 -9.21 7.38 -8.23
C ALA A 10 -8.56 7.37 -9.63
N ILE A 11 -7.29 7.01 -9.70
CA ILE A 11 -6.48 6.94 -10.92
C ILE A 11 -5.84 5.57 -11.08
N GLN A 12 -5.49 5.24 -12.30
CA GLN A 12 -4.51 4.21 -12.64
C GLN A 12 -3.39 4.87 -13.45
N SER A 13 -2.13 4.56 -13.12
CA SER A 13 -0.99 5.16 -13.80
C SER A 13 0.11 4.17 -14.13
N SER A 14 1.01 4.58 -15.03
CA SER A 14 2.27 3.91 -15.35
C SER A 14 3.39 4.92 -15.21
N TYR A 15 4.36 4.64 -14.34
CA TYR A 15 5.53 5.51 -14.18
C TYR A 15 6.40 5.48 -15.44
N THR A 16 6.64 4.29 -15.99
CA THR A 16 7.50 4.08 -17.17
C THR A 16 6.94 4.76 -18.43
N ASN A 17 5.62 4.70 -18.62
CA ASN A 17 4.98 5.28 -19.80
C ASN A 17 4.53 6.73 -19.60
N ASN A 18 4.66 7.27 -18.38
CA ASN A 18 4.20 8.60 -18.00
C ASN A 18 2.72 8.85 -18.38
N THR A 19 1.86 7.90 -18.00
CA THR A 19 0.41 7.94 -18.27
C THR A 19 -0.37 7.92 -16.97
N GLU A 20 -1.48 8.67 -16.93
CA GLU A 20 -2.43 8.68 -15.83
C GLU A 20 -3.84 8.77 -16.41
N GLU A 21 -4.72 7.87 -15.96
CA GLU A 21 -6.11 7.77 -16.40
C GLU A 21 -7.03 7.56 -15.19
N ALA A 22 -8.34 7.76 -15.38
CA ALA A 22 -9.31 7.46 -14.33
C ALA A 22 -9.27 5.96 -13.98
N ALA A 23 -9.32 5.65 -12.68
CA ALA A 23 -9.42 4.30 -12.19
C ALA A 23 -10.77 3.66 -12.56
N ASP A 24 -10.74 2.34 -12.71
CA ASP A 24 -11.95 1.51 -12.72
C ASP A 24 -11.94 0.57 -11.49
N PRO A 25 -13.03 -0.17 -11.21
CA PRO A 25 -13.10 -1.05 -10.04
C PRO A 25 -12.03 -2.16 -10.01
N GLU A 26 -11.48 -2.53 -11.17
CA GLU A 26 -10.49 -3.59 -11.38
C GLU A 26 -9.07 -3.06 -11.62
N HIS A 27 -8.89 -1.74 -11.82
CA HIS A 27 -7.58 -1.11 -12.02
C HIS A 27 -7.52 0.25 -11.32
N PHE A 28 -6.74 0.30 -10.24
CA PHE A 28 -6.50 1.51 -9.47
C PHE A 28 -5.14 1.47 -8.78
N ASP A 29 -4.51 2.63 -8.68
CA ASP A 29 -3.27 2.79 -7.95
C ASP A 29 -3.53 2.79 -6.43
N THR A 30 -2.50 2.45 -5.68
CA THR A 30 -2.50 2.59 -4.22
C THR A 30 -1.23 3.27 -3.74
N VAL A 31 -1.36 4.05 -2.67
CA VAL A 31 -0.24 4.46 -1.82
C VAL A 31 -0.49 3.84 -0.46
N GLN A 32 0.49 3.10 0.06
CA GLN A 32 0.36 2.37 1.31
C GLN A 32 1.56 2.64 2.20
N TRP A 33 1.31 2.63 3.50
CA TRP A 33 2.32 2.74 4.53
C TRP A 33 2.23 1.56 5.48
N TRP A 34 3.28 0.75 5.49
CA TRP A 34 3.48 -0.28 6.49
C TRP A 34 4.36 0.29 7.60
N VAL A 35 3.78 0.55 8.77
CA VAL A 35 4.44 1.18 9.90
C VAL A 35 4.75 0.13 10.96
N THR A 36 6.00 0.12 11.43
CA THR A 36 6.46 -0.71 12.54
C THR A 36 7.12 0.16 13.61
N THR A 37 7.58 -0.45 14.70
CA THR A 37 8.34 0.27 15.74
C THR A 37 9.70 0.78 15.25
N ASP A 38 10.25 0.16 14.22
CA ASP A 38 11.63 0.39 13.77
C ASP A 38 11.70 1.31 12.54
N GLY A 39 10.56 1.58 11.91
CA GLY A 39 10.47 2.42 10.73
C GLY A 39 9.17 2.25 9.96
N ALA A 40 9.18 2.69 8.71
CA ALA A 40 8.03 2.54 7.83
C ALA A 40 8.45 2.20 6.40
N TRP A 41 7.61 1.44 5.71
CA TRP A 41 7.71 1.23 4.27
C TRP A 41 6.58 1.96 3.58
N ARG A 42 6.92 2.75 2.57
CA ARG A 42 5.98 3.27 1.59
C ARG A 42 5.92 2.31 0.40
N ILE A 43 4.72 1.89 0.04
CA ILE A 43 4.46 1.02 -1.10
C ILE A 43 3.52 1.76 -2.03
N ARG A 44 3.97 2.08 -3.25
CA ARG A 44 3.11 2.66 -4.30
C ARG A 44 2.91 1.63 -5.40
N THR A 45 1.66 1.29 -5.71
CA THR A 45 1.33 0.40 -6.83
C THR A 45 0.82 1.21 -8.01
N PHE A 46 1.20 0.77 -9.21
CA PHE A 46 0.84 1.36 -10.50
C PHE A 46 0.03 0.31 -11.27
N ALA A 47 -1.28 0.51 -11.38
CA ALA A 47 -2.17 -0.52 -11.91
C ALA A 47 -2.05 -0.70 -13.42
N ALA A 48 -1.62 0.33 -14.17
CA ALA A 48 -1.60 0.26 -15.63
C ALA A 48 -0.53 -0.72 -16.18
N ASP A 49 0.58 -0.89 -15.46
CA ASP A 49 1.69 -1.77 -15.84
C ASP A 49 2.06 -2.80 -14.75
N ASN A 50 1.32 -2.84 -13.64
CA ASN A 50 1.62 -3.66 -12.47
C ASN A 50 3.02 -3.38 -11.89
N ASP A 51 3.46 -2.13 -11.91
CA ASP A 51 4.68 -1.70 -11.23
C ASP A 51 4.44 -1.44 -9.73
N VAL A 52 5.48 -1.58 -8.92
CA VAL A 52 5.48 -1.24 -7.50
C VAL A 52 6.76 -0.54 -7.10
N HIS A 53 6.63 0.61 -6.44
CA HIS A 53 7.74 1.33 -5.83
C HIS A 53 7.73 1.11 -4.32
N LEU A 54 8.89 0.71 -3.80
CA LEU A 54 9.12 0.47 -2.39
C LEU A 54 10.12 1.50 -1.86
N HIS A 55 9.77 2.23 -0.80
CA HIS A 55 10.68 3.16 -0.15
C HIS A 55 10.70 2.92 1.36
N HIS A 56 11.89 2.68 1.91
CA HIS A 56 12.07 2.40 3.33
C HIS A 56 12.54 3.65 4.08
N VAL A 57 11.78 4.03 5.12
CA VAL A 57 12.14 5.08 6.05
C VAL A 57 12.74 4.43 7.30
N GLN A 58 14.07 4.53 7.42
CA GLN A 58 14.87 3.97 8.53
C GLN A 58 14.81 4.82 9.81
N ALA A 59 13.62 5.29 10.18
CA ALA A 59 13.36 5.98 11.42
C ALA A 59 11.89 5.82 11.79
N PRO A 60 11.55 5.75 13.09
CA PRO A 60 10.17 5.83 13.53
C PRO A 60 9.51 7.07 12.93
N VAL A 61 8.34 6.88 12.31
CA VAL A 61 7.55 7.98 11.76
C VAL A 61 6.20 8.00 12.45
N GLU A 62 5.79 9.19 12.88
CA GLU A 62 4.45 9.41 13.39
C GLU A 62 3.42 9.23 12.27
N VAL A 63 2.39 8.44 12.54
CA VAL A 63 1.32 8.12 11.59
C VAL A 63 0.67 9.40 11.02
N ASP A 64 0.47 10.41 11.86
CA ASP A 64 -0.11 11.69 11.43
C ASP A 64 0.76 12.40 10.39
N VAL A 65 2.08 12.33 10.50
CA VAL A 65 3.01 12.92 9.54
C VAL A 65 2.92 12.21 8.19
N LEU A 66 2.81 10.87 8.19
CA LEU A 66 2.62 10.09 6.96
C LEU A 66 1.29 10.43 6.29
N ARG A 67 0.23 10.57 7.08
CA ARG A 67 -1.10 10.94 6.60
C ARG A 67 -1.13 12.33 6.01
N GLU A 68 -0.59 13.33 6.70
CA GLU A 68 -0.50 14.71 6.20
C GLU A 68 0.33 14.80 4.92
N THR A 69 1.46 14.08 4.86
CA THR A 69 2.32 14.05 3.68
C THR A 69 1.63 13.37 2.50
N THR A 70 0.91 12.28 2.75
CA THR A 70 0.18 11.57 1.70
C THR A 70 -0.99 12.41 1.21
N GLN A 71 -1.77 12.99 2.11
CA GLN A 71 -2.88 13.89 1.76
C GLN A 71 -2.38 15.06 0.91
N ARG A 72 -1.31 15.73 1.32
CA ARG A 72 -0.74 16.87 0.56
C ARG A 72 -0.35 16.51 -0.88
N ASN A 73 0.10 15.28 -1.12
CA ASN A 73 0.60 14.86 -2.43
C ASN A 73 -0.49 14.23 -3.32
N TYR A 74 -1.58 13.76 -2.73
CA TYR A 74 -2.58 12.93 -3.41
C TYR A 74 -4.03 13.37 -3.17
N GLU A 75 -4.27 14.51 -2.51
CA GLU A 75 -5.62 14.93 -2.10
C GLU A 75 -6.64 14.92 -3.25
N ASP A 76 -6.22 15.31 -4.46
CA ASP A 76 -7.08 15.38 -5.63
C ASP A 76 -7.47 14.02 -6.20
N VAL A 77 -6.71 12.97 -5.86
CA VAL A 77 -6.85 11.63 -6.44
C VAL A 77 -7.10 10.56 -5.39
N ILE A 78 -7.22 10.87 -4.10
CA ILE A 78 -7.62 9.90 -3.08
C ILE A 78 -9.11 9.61 -3.21
N ALA A 79 -9.46 8.36 -3.53
CA ALA A 79 -10.84 7.89 -3.57
C ALA A 79 -11.30 7.38 -2.19
N ASP A 80 -10.42 6.67 -1.49
CA ASP A 80 -10.70 6.08 -0.18
C ASP A 80 -9.40 5.93 0.63
N ALA A 81 -9.52 5.93 1.96
CA ALA A 81 -8.37 5.80 2.86
C ALA A 81 -8.73 4.97 4.08
N PHE A 82 -7.79 4.11 4.50
CA PHE A 82 -8.04 3.15 5.56
C PHE A 82 -6.79 2.81 6.36
N GLN A 83 -7.05 2.31 7.57
CA GLN A 83 -6.04 1.88 8.53
C GLN A 83 -6.41 0.50 9.08
N ILE A 84 -5.42 -0.37 9.16
CA ILE A 84 -5.55 -1.73 9.68
C ILE A 84 -4.41 -1.96 10.66
N ASP A 85 -4.74 -2.24 11.92
CA ASP A 85 -3.76 -2.63 12.91
C ASP A 85 -3.53 -4.15 12.86
N LEU A 86 -2.27 -4.53 12.65
CA LEU A 86 -1.81 -5.91 12.48
C LEU A 86 -0.78 -6.21 13.58
N PRO A 87 -1.22 -6.67 14.77
CA PRO A 87 -0.34 -6.87 15.91
C PRO A 87 0.65 -8.02 15.72
N ASP A 88 0.26 -9.07 15.01
CA ASP A 88 1.10 -10.22 14.67
C ASP A 88 0.86 -10.65 13.22
N LEU A 89 1.92 -10.65 12.40
CA LEU A 89 1.87 -11.11 11.00
C LEU A 89 1.86 -12.64 10.86
N GLN A 90 2.08 -13.38 11.94
CA GLN A 90 2.02 -14.84 11.97
C GLN A 90 0.63 -15.36 12.37
N ASP A 91 -0.22 -14.50 12.94
CA ASP A 91 -1.59 -14.84 13.30
C ASP A 91 -2.53 -14.64 12.09
N ALA A 92 -2.62 -15.69 11.26
CA ALA A 92 -3.44 -15.69 10.06
C ALA A 92 -4.93 -15.45 10.34
N ASP A 93 -5.43 -15.85 11.52
CA ASP A 93 -6.83 -15.64 11.90
C ASP A 93 -7.07 -14.18 12.28
N ALA A 94 -6.14 -13.56 13.02
CA ALA A 94 -6.19 -12.13 13.32
C ALA A 94 -6.08 -11.27 12.05
N ILE A 95 -5.18 -11.63 11.12
CA ILE A 95 -5.09 -10.97 9.81
C ILE A 95 -6.41 -11.13 9.06
N THR A 96 -6.97 -12.34 9.02
CA THR A 96 -8.22 -12.61 8.30
C THR A 96 -9.37 -11.79 8.86
N LEU A 97 -9.46 -11.69 10.18
CA LEU A 97 -10.48 -10.89 10.85
C LEU A 97 -10.31 -9.40 10.57
N ALA A 98 -9.08 -8.88 10.70
CA ALA A 98 -8.77 -7.47 10.44
C ALA A 98 -9.02 -7.09 8.98
N MET A 99 -8.64 -7.96 8.04
CA MET A 99 -8.84 -7.76 6.60
C MET A 99 -10.26 -8.05 6.14
N GLY A 100 -11.06 -8.83 6.88
CA GLY A 100 -12.44 -9.19 6.51
C GLY A 100 -13.36 -7.99 6.31
N ALA A 101 -13.12 -6.90 7.05
CA ALA A 101 -13.80 -5.62 6.87
C ALA A 101 -13.30 -4.82 5.65
N PHE A 102 -12.18 -5.24 5.05
CA PHE A 102 -11.38 -4.48 4.10
C PHE A 102 -11.13 -5.19 2.74
N GLY A 103 -11.82 -6.31 2.48
CA GLY A 103 -11.65 -7.11 1.25
C GLY A 103 -11.09 -8.52 1.44
N GLY A 104 -10.84 -8.93 2.69
CA GLY A 104 -10.49 -10.30 3.09
C GLY A 104 -8.99 -10.61 3.15
N ALA A 105 -8.63 -11.66 3.90
CA ALA A 105 -7.24 -12.09 4.13
C ALA A 105 -6.43 -12.32 2.85
N THR A 106 -7.10 -12.78 1.80
CA THR A 106 -6.45 -13.11 0.54
C THR A 106 -6.02 -11.90 -0.30
N ALA A 107 -6.26 -10.70 0.22
CA ALA A 107 -5.82 -9.45 -0.34
C ALA A 107 -4.55 -8.89 0.33
N LEU A 108 -4.03 -9.52 1.40
CA LEU A 108 -2.79 -9.06 2.03
C LEU A 108 -1.60 -9.84 1.50
N GLU A 109 -0.61 -9.15 0.95
CA GLU A 109 0.67 -9.71 0.53
C GLU A 109 1.76 -9.34 1.53
N ILE A 110 2.51 -10.35 1.97
CA ILE A 110 3.64 -10.20 2.89
C ILE A 110 4.93 -10.50 2.12
N ASP A 111 5.95 -9.65 2.28
CA ASP A 111 7.26 -9.89 1.66
C ASP A 111 7.79 -11.27 2.04
N ARG A 112 8.05 -12.10 1.03
CA ARG A 112 8.52 -13.49 1.20
C ARG A 112 9.96 -13.55 1.73
N ASN A 113 10.72 -12.46 1.62
CA ASN A 113 12.10 -12.35 2.09
C ASN A 113 12.16 -11.74 3.51
N GLY A 114 11.65 -12.47 4.49
CA GLY A 114 11.78 -12.11 5.91
C GLY A 114 10.70 -11.17 6.44
N ALA A 115 9.54 -11.06 5.79
CA ALA A 115 8.36 -10.31 6.26
C ALA A 115 8.67 -8.86 6.66
N ARG A 116 9.42 -8.14 5.82
CA ARG A 116 9.83 -6.75 6.09
C ARG A 116 8.67 -5.75 5.99
N PHE A 117 7.70 -6.04 5.14
CA PHE A 117 6.48 -5.28 5.01
C PHE A 117 5.31 -6.16 4.58
N ALA A 118 4.10 -5.64 4.78
CA ALA A 118 2.87 -6.16 4.21
C ALA A 118 2.16 -5.04 3.45
N PHE A 119 1.45 -5.39 2.37
CA PHE A 119 0.66 -4.44 1.59
C PHE A 119 -0.60 -5.10 1.05
N TRP A 120 -1.61 -4.30 0.76
CA TRP A 120 -2.89 -4.71 0.23
C TRP A 120 -2.87 -4.81 -1.30
N ASN A 121 -3.17 -5.99 -1.81
CA ASN A 121 -3.39 -6.33 -3.21
C ASN A 121 -4.73 -7.09 -3.37
N PRO A 122 -5.87 -6.37 -3.41
CA PRO A 122 -7.20 -6.98 -3.45
C PRO A 122 -7.49 -7.73 -4.75
N LEU A 123 -6.82 -7.34 -5.82
CA LEU A 123 -7.01 -7.88 -7.16
C LEU A 123 -6.05 -9.04 -7.45
N ARG A 124 -5.14 -9.34 -6.52
CA ARG A 124 -4.07 -10.36 -6.66
C ARG A 124 -3.26 -10.18 -7.95
N LEU A 125 -3.04 -8.93 -8.33
CA LEU A 125 -2.20 -8.59 -9.48
C LEU A 125 -0.75 -8.93 -9.17
N SER A 126 -0.02 -9.46 -10.15
CA SER A 126 1.40 -9.74 -9.94
C SER A 126 2.20 -8.46 -10.09
N PHE A 127 2.45 -7.76 -8.98
CA PHE A 127 3.29 -6.57 -8.98
C PHE A 127 4.78 -6.96 -8.95
N ALA A 128 5.58 -6.22 -9.72
CA ALA A 128 7.04 -6.31 -9.69
C ALA A 128 7.61 -4.90 -9.83
N SER A 129 8.73 -4.64 -9.15
CA SER A 129 9.47 -3.40 -9.37
C SER A 129 10.02 -3.39 -10.80
N GLN A 130 9.47 -2.53 -11.63
CA GLN A 130 9.80 -2.35 -13.05
C GLN A 130 10.48 -1.01 -13.30
N SER A 131 10.27 -0.03 -12.42
CA SER A 131 10.96 1.25 -12.44
C SER A 131 11.36 1.72 -11.04
N GLU A 132 12.25 2.72 -11.00
CA GLU A 132 12.66 3.42 -9.79
C GLU A 132 12.42 4.93 -9.98
N PRO A 133 11.92 5.64 -8.96
CA PRO A 133 11.85 7.10 -8.99
C PRO A 133 13.27 7.70 -9.01
N GLU A 134 13.49 8.74 -9.83
CA GLU A 134 14.77 9.48 -9.91
C GLU A 134 15.08 10.28 -8.65
#